data_AF-A0A8D1JZC9-F1
#
_entry.id   AF-A0A8D1JZC9-F1
#
_cell.length_a   1.000
_cell.length_b   1.000
_cell.length_c   1.000
_cell.angle_alpha   90.00
_cell.angle_beta   90.00
_cell.angle_gamma   90.00
#
_symmetry.space_group_name_H-M   'P 1'
#
loop_
_entity.id
_entity.type
_entity.pdbx_description
1 polymer ?
#
loop_
_entity_poly.entity_id
_entity_poly.type
_entity_poly.pdbx_seq_one_letter_code
_entity_poly.pdbx_strand_id
1 'polypeptide(L)'
;TLKTRVGTRMKNLAAKVEMLKEIRRVNINIRFGNDLSDAIQVLDEDRFTIPASLNELEIIWAEYSLAQEKIRSCQDVNEGSILVAERNEVQQKLYMAVEIFILEVDELPLNKRLKTLQILHVFIFANKAFDLSVEESLTSEDTIGNIDELLENTESSVCKELEISLIEQGDADKEIIFNTYSQVLQRIHSEERLIATVQSKYKDSVEFKKQVIECLNESPNVDHLLSIKKTLKSLKARLRWKLVEKNNLEESDDHDGSEIEIIKQEITQLRNSVFQEIYHEQEEYEKLTSLVKKWFPELPLLHPEIGLLKYMNSGGLLTMSLERDLLDTEPMKELSSKRPLVCSEVDGQIILLKGYSVDVDTEARVIQRAAAYHRAWKEAKEQSGLLPLIFLFLCKSDPMAYLMVPYYPRANLRAIQSSMPLTSEEALKVMKGVAQGLHTLHKADIIHGALHQNNVFALNRQQGIVGDFDFTKSVSQRASVSMMVGDLSLLSPELKMGKPASPSSDLYAYGCLLLWLSVQNQEFETNEDGIPKVDQFHLDDNVKSLLCSLIYCRSSVTAEQVLNAECFLLPKGKSALNTEKDTEYTQKKEEELKVENLDKNKMRNGETNFD
;
A
#
# COMPACT_ATOMS: atom_id res chain seq x y z
N THR A 1 33.44 -63.06 3.11
CA THR A 1 32.12 -63.46 2.57
C THR A 1 31.27 -62.29 2.09
N LEU A 2 31.28 -61.10 2.72
CA LEU A 2 30.64 -59.88 2.17
C LEU A 2 31.49 -59.20 1.06
N LYS A 3 32.81 -59.11 1.26
CA LYS A 3 33.77 -58.51 0.29
C LYS A 3 33.73 -59.17 -1.09
N THR A 4 33.57 -60.49 -1.13
CA THR A 4 33.47 -61.25 -2.39
C THR A 4 32.14 -61.01 -3.12
N ARG A 5 31.03 -60.87 -2.39
CA ARG A 5 29.69 -60.63 -2.98
C ARG A 5 29.54 -59.21 -3.53
N VAL A 6 30.12 -58.21 -2.86
CA VAL A 6 30.22 -56.82 -3.34
C VAL A 6 31.13 -56.74 -4.57
N GLY A 7 32.28 -57.42 -4.54
CA GLY A 7 33.21 -57.48 -5.68
C GLY A 7 32.59 -58.08 -6.93
N THR A 8 31.79 -59.15 -6.82
CA THR A 8 31.10 -59.75 -7.96
C THR A 8 29.97 -58.87 -8.49
N ARG A 9 29.26 -58.13 -7.62
CA ARG A 9 28.24 -57.15 -8.05
C ARG A 9 28.84 -55.95 -8.77
N MET A 10 29.97 -55.41 -8.30
CA MET A 10 30.68 -54.32 -8.98
C MET A 10 31.21 -54.76 -10.33
N LYS A 11 31.72 -55.99 -10.47
CA LYS A 11 32.14 -56.54 -11.77
C LYS A 11 30.98 -56.71 -12.75
N ASN A 12 29.82 -57.16 -12.27
CA ASN A 12 28.63 -57.28 -13.12
C ASN A 12 28.04 -55.92 -13.51
N LEU A 13 28.14 -54.92 -12.64
CA LEU A 13 27.74 -53.55 -12.94
C LEU A 13 28.70 -52.92 -13.98
N ALA A 14 30.00 -53.10 -13.81
CA ALA A 14 31.02 -52.63 -14.76
C ALA A 14 30.83 -53.25 -16.17
N ALA A 15 30.50 -54.55 -16.25
CA ALA A 15 30.22 -55.21 -17.52
C ALA A 15 28.93 -54.68 -18.20
N LYS A 16 27.90 -54.33 -17.41
CA LYS A 16 26.67 -53.71 -17.92
C LYS A 16 26.89 -52.27 -18.37
N VAL A 17 27.75 -51.52 -17.67
CA VAL A 17 28.17 -50.17 -18.05
C VAL A 17 28.97 -50.20 -19.35
N GLU A 18 29.86 -51.19 -19.55
CA GLU A 18 30.59 -51.34 -20.81
C GLU A 18 29.67 -51.72 -22.00
N MET A 19 28.68 -52.58 -21.80
CA MET A 19 27.66 -52.80 -22.85
C MET A 19 26.88 -51.52 -23.16
N LEU A 20 26.55 -50.71 -22.16
CA LEU A 20 25.89 -49.41 -22.34
C LEU A 20 26.77 -48.42 -23.11
N LYS A 21 28.08 -48.40 -22.85
CA LYS A 21 29.06 -47.60 -23.60
C LYS A 21 29.16 -48.00 -25.07
N GLU A 22 29.14 -49.30 -25.35
CA GLU A 22 29.22 -49.81 -26.73
C GLU A 22 27.92 -49.54 -27.52
N ILE A 23 26.77 -49.67 -26.87
CA ILE A 23 25.47 -49.27 -27.43
C ILE A 23 25.43 -47.75 -27.69
N ARG A 24 26.07 -46.93 -26.84
CA ARG A 24 26.19 -45.48 -27.00
C ARG A 24 27.12 -45.06 -28.14
N ARG A 25 28.29 -45.70 -28.30
CA ARG A 25 29.24 -45.42 -29.39
C ARG A 25 28.65 -45.63 -30.78
N VAL A 26 27.76 -46.60 -30.95
CA VAL A 26 27.15 -46.93 -32.24
C VAL A 26 25.94 -46.03 -32.57
N ASN A 27 25.26 -45.45 -31.57
CA ASN A 27 23.97 -44.78 -31.77
C ASN A 27 23.97 -43.24 -31.62
N ILE A 28 24.94 -42.61 -30.96
CA ILE A 28 24.84 -41.17 -30.63
C ILE A 28 24.90 -40.26 -31.87
N ASN A 29 25.87 -40.42 -32.78
CA ASN A 29 25.97 -39.50 -33.93
C ASN A 29 24.87 -39.69 -34.99
N ILE A 30 24.35 -40.91 -35.15
CA ILE A 30 23.31 -41.21 -36.16
C ILE A 30 21.92 -40.85 -35.62
N ARG A 31 21.63 -41.06 -34.32
CA ARG A 31 20.36 -40.59 -33.74
C ARG A 31 20.35 -39.09 -33.53
N PHE A 32 21.43 -38.50 -33.00
CA PHE A 32 21.45 -37.06 -32.69
C PHE A 32 21.27 -36.17 -33.94
N GLY A 33 21.92 -36.51 -35.06
CA GLY A 33 21.72 -35.79 -36.32
C GLY A 33 20.30 -35.93 -36.89
N ASN A 34 19.71 -37.12 -36.78
CA ASN A 34 18.33 -37.36 -37.19
C ASN A 34 17.34 -36.65 -36.26
N ASP A 35 17.55 -36.69 -34.94
CA ASP A 35 16.70 -36.07 -33.92
C ASP A 35 16.71 -34.53 -34.03
N LEU A 36 17.87 -33.91 -34.36
CA LEU A 36 17.97 -32.47 -34.61
C LEU A 36 17.33 -32.08 -35.95
N SER A 37 17.48 -32.93 -36.97
CA SER A 37 16.82 -32.75 -38.27
C SER A 37 15.30 -32.87 -38.14
N ASP A 38 14.81 -33.83 -37.37
CA ASP A 38 13.40 -34.04 -37.07
C ASP A 38 12.84 -32.85 -36.27
N ALA A 39 13.59 -32.32 -35.29
CA ALA A 39 13.21 -31.11 -34.55
C ALA A 39 13.13 -29.88 -35.47
N ILE A 40 14.08 -29.70 -36.39
CA ILE A 40 14.06 -28.63 -37.39
C ILE A 40 12.87 -28.80 -38.34
N GLN A 41 12.57 -30.02 -38.77
CA GLN A 41 11.42 -30.34 -39.62
C GLN A 41 10.09 -30.01 -38.92
N VAL A 42 9.92 -30.40 -37.66
CA VAL A 42 8.70 -30.07 -36.86
C VAL A 42 8.58 -28.56 -36.61
N LEU A 43 9.71 -27.85 -36.50
CA LEU A 43 9.71 -26.39 -36.42
C LEU A 43 9.33 -25.73 -37.74
N ASP A 44 9.72 -26.29 -38.89
CA ASP A 44 9.47 -25.71 -40.22
C ASP A 44 8.10 -26.07 -40.82
N GLU A 45 7.56 -27.28 -40.56
CA GLU A 45 6.28 -27.77 -41.13
C GLU A 45 5.04 -27.08 -40.53
N ASP A 46 5.09 -26.72 -39.24
CA ASP A 46 3.95 -26.21 -38.48
C ASP A 46 4.25 -24.86 -37.81
N ARG A 47 5.00 -23.97 -38.49
CA ARG A 47 5.33 -22.64 -37.94
C ARG A 47 4.07 -21.88 -37.55
N PHE A 48 4.04 -21.38 -36.31
CA PHE A 48 3.02 -20.43 -35.90
C PHE A 48 3.06 -19.18 -36.77
N THR A 49 1.99 -18.95 -37.52
CA THR A 49 1.78 -17.71 -38.27
C THR A 49 1.13 -16.69 -37.34
N ILE A 50 1.73 -15.51 -37.24
CA ILE A 50 1.18 -14.40 -36.47
C ILE A 50 -0.20 -14.05 -37.05
N PRO A 51 -1.24 -13.87 -36.20
CA PRO A 51 -2.56 -13.45 -36.67
C PRO A 51 -2.45 -12.15 -37.47
N ALA A 52 -3.05 -12.10 -38.65
CA ALA A 52 -3.00 -10.92 -39.52
C ALA A 52 -3.66 -9.70 -38.86
N SER A 53 -4.69 -9.94 -38.04
CA SER A 53 -5.40 -8.91 -37.29
C SER A 53 -4.62 -8.36 -36.09
N LEU A 54 -3.53 -9.00 -35.64
CA LEU A 54 -2.81 -8.57 -34.43
C LEU A 54 -2.21 -7.17 -34.58
N ASN A 55 -1.58 -6.87 -35.72
CA ASN A 55 -0.94 -5.58 -35.94
C ASN A 55 -1.97 -4.44 -36.05
N GLU A 56 -3.11 -4.71 -36.70
CA GLU A 56 -4.21 -3.74 -36.79
C GLU A 56 -4.86 -3.50 -35.43
N LEU A 57 -5.08 -4.56 -34.64
CA LEU A 57 -5.57 -4.47 -33.27
C LEU A 57 -4.66 -3.61 -32.40
N GLU A 58 -3.34 -3.80 -32.46
CA GLU A 58 -2.38 -3.02 -31.65
C GLU A 58 -2.41 -1.53 -31.99
N ILE A 59 -2.51 -1.17 -33.27
CA ILE A 59 -2.63 0.22 -33.71
C ILE A 59 -3.90 0.85 -33.17
N ILE A 60 -5.06 0.20 -33.37
CA ILE A 60 -6.35 0.75 -32.93
C ILE A 60 -6.44 0.81 -31.39
N TRP A 61 -5.85 -0.15 -30.69
CA TRP A 61 -5.78 -0.15 -29.23
C TRP A 61 -4.95 1.02 -28.70
N ALA A 62 -3.82 1.33 -29.37
CA ALA A 62 -3.00 2.49 -29.03
C ALA A 62 -3.75 3.80 -29.30
N GLU A 63 -4.46 3.92 -30.42
CA GLU A 63 -5.32 5.07 -30.73
C GLU A 63 -6.43 5.26 -29.68
N TYR A 64 -7.09 4.18 -29.26
CA TYR A 64 -8.12 4.22 -28.22
C TYR A 64 -7.56 4.68 -26.88
N SER A 65 -6.40 4.14 -26.49
CA SER A 65 -5.71 4.50 -25.26
C SER A 65 -5.31 5.99 -25.25
N LEU A 66 -4.82 6.50 -26.38
CA LEU A 66 -4.48 7.90 -26.56
C LEU A 66 -5.72 8.81 -26.49
N ALA A 67 -6.84 8.39 -27.09
CA ALA A 67 -8.10 9.14 -27.03
C ALA A 67 -8.62 9.24 -25.58
N GLN A 68 -8.53 8.16 -24.80
CA GLN A 68 -8.86 8.18 -23.37
C GLN A 68 -7.96 9.14 -22.57
N GLU A 69 -6.67 9.19 -22.87
CA GLU A 69 -5.72 10.10 -22.21
C GLU A 69 -5.98 11.57 -22.55
N LYS A 70 -6.31 11.88 -23.80
CA LYS A 70 -6.72 13.23 -24.23
C LYS A 70 -7.97 13.71 -23.48
N ILE A 71 -8.98 12.84 -23.31
CA ILE A 71 -10.18 13.17 -22.53
C ILE A 71 -9.82 13.46 -21.06
N ARG A 72 -8.95 12.64 -20.45
CA ARG A 72 -8.53 12.83 -19.04
C ARG A 72 -7.77 14.14 -18.79
N SER A 73 -7.04 14.63 -19.79
CA SER A 73 -6.26 15.87 -19.70
C SER A 73 -7.04 17.12 -20.13
N CYS A 74 -8.24 16.94 -20.72
CA CYS A 74 -9.08 18.04 -21.17
C CYS A 74 -9.66 18.83 -19.99
N GLN A 75 -9.69 20.16 -20.11
CA GLN A 75 -10.28 21.07 -19.11
C GLN A 75 -11.49 21.84 -19.67
N ASP A 76 -11.67 21.87 -20.99
CA ASP A 76 -12.78 22.56 -21.66
C ASP A 76 -13.91 21.57 -22.00
N VAL A 77 -15.14 21.89 -21.60
CA VAL A 77 -16.33 21.04 -21.81
C VAL A 77 -16.69 20.91 -23.29
N ASN A 78 -16.48 21.97 -24.09
CA ASN A 78 -16.78 21.96 -25.52
C ASN A 78 -15.77 21.11 -26.29
N GLU A 79 -14.48 21.25 -25.97
CA GLU A 79 -13.41 20.40 -26.52
C GLU A 79 -13.59 18.94 -26.07
N GLY A 80 -13.98 18.73 -24.80
CA GLY A 80 -14.29 17.42 -24.25
C GLY A 80 -15.38 16.68 -25.03
N SER A 81 -16.44 17.39 -25.45
CA SER A 81 -17.53 16.79 -26.23
C SER A 81 -17.07 16.28 -27.60
N ILE A 82 -16.14 16.99 -28.24
CA ILE A 82 -15.52 16.59 -29.51
C ILE A 82 -14.62 15.36 -29.29
N LEU A 83 -13.76 15.40 -28.27
CA LEU A 83 -12.87 14.28 -27.94
C LEU A 83 -13.64 13.00 -27.57
N VAL A 84 -14.80 13.12 -26.92
CA VAL A 84 -15.69 11.98 -26.64
C VAL A 84 -16.25 11.38 -27.92
N ALA A 85 -16.67 12.21 -28.88
CA ALA A 85 -17.14 11.71 -30.18
C ALA A 85 -16.01 10.98 -30.94
N GLU A 86 -14.81 11.55 -30.97
CA GLU A 86 -13.63 10.91 -31.57
C GLU A 86 -13.31 9.57 -30.90
N ARG A 87 -13.31 9.51 -29.55
CA ARG A 87 -13.08 8.28 -28.80
C ARG A 87 -14.15 7.23 -29.11
N ASN A 88 -15.43 7.61 -29.20
CA ASN A 88 -16.51 6.68 -29.50
C ASN A 88 -16.36 6.07 -30.90
N GLU A 89 -15.89 6.85 -31.87
CA GLU A 89 -15.58 6.34 -33.21
C GLU A 89 -14.45 5.29 -33.15
N VAL A 90 -13.36 5.60 -32.43
CA VAL A 90 -12.24 4.66 -32.26
C VAL A 90 -12.66 3.42 -31.46
N GLN A 91 -13.54 3.57 -30.47
CA GLN A 91 -14.08 2.45 -29.68
C GLN A 91 -14.86 1.47 -30.54
N GLN A 92 -15.67 1.96 -31.49
CA GLN A 92 -16.40 1.10 -32.42
C GLN A 92 -15.45 0.34 -33.35
N LYS A 93 -14.41 1.03 -33.86
CA LYS A 93 -13.35 0.39 -34.66
C LYS A 93 -12.63 -0.68 -33.85
N LEU A 94 -12.28 -0.39 -32.60
CA LEU A 94 -11.61 -1.31 -31.69
C LEU A 94 -12.47 -2.54 -31.41
N TYR A 95 -13.77 -2.36 -31.15
CA TYR A 95 -14.69 -3.47 -30.93
C TYR A 95 -14.72 -4.42 -32.14
N MET A 96 -14.78 -3.89 -33.36
CA MET A 96 -14.76 -4.70 -34.58
C MET A 96 -13.42 -5.43 -34.76
N ALA A 97 -12.29 -4.76 -34.54
CA ALA A 97 -10.97 -5.36 -34.61
C ALA A 97 -10.78 -6.49 -33.58
N VAL A 98 -11.29 -6.28 -32.36
CA VAL A 98 -11.31 -7.29 -31.28
C VAL A 98 -12.13 -8.52 -31.68
N GLU A 99 -13.30 -8.34 -32.30
CA GLU A 99 -14.10 -9.49 -32.78
C GLU A 99 -13.39 -10.29 -33.87
N ILE A 100 -12.76 -9.61 -34.83
CA ILE A 100 -11.98 -10.26 -35.90
C ILE A 100 -10.81 -11.03 -35.29
N PHE A 101 -10.08 -10.43 -34.34
CA PHE A 101 -8.93 -11.06 -33.70
C PHE A 101 -9.33 -12.28 -32.86
N ILE A 102 -10.41 -12.21 -32.08
CA ILE A 102 -10.91 -13.35 -31.30
C ILE A 102 -11.27 -14.52 -32.23
N LEU A 103 -12.00 -14.24 -33.32
CA LEU A 103 -12.37 -15.27 -34.31
C LEU A 103 -11.14 -15.90 -34.98
N GLU A 104 -10.14 -15.09 -35.35
CA GLU A 104 -8.90 -15.59 -35.95
C GLU A 104 -8.12 -16.47 -34.98
N VAL A 105 -8.04 -16.07 -33.70
CA VAL A 105 -7.30 -16.81 -32.67
C VAL A 105 -8.01 -18.10 -32.25
N ASP A 106 -9.34 -18.13 -32.20
CA ASP A 106 -10.12 -19.32 -31.84
C ASP A 106 -9.93 -20.47 -32.84
N GLU A 107 -9.65 -20.15 -34.12
CA GLU A 107 -9.34 -21.12 -35.18
C GLU A 107 -7.88 -21.62 -35.11
N LEU A 108 -7.01 -20.98 -34.34
CA LEU A 108 -5.59 -21.36 -34.23
C LEU A 108 -5.36 -22.43 -33.15
N PRO A 109 -4.60 -23.49 -33.45
CA PRO A 109 -4.31 -24.57 -32.49
C PRO A 109 -3.21 -24.18 -31.47
N LEU A 110 -3.29 -22.98 -30.86
CA LEU A 110 -2.28 -22.40 -29.96
C LEU A 110 -1.85 -23.34 -28.83
N ASN A 111 -2.82 -23.92 -28.11
CA ASN A 111 -2.56 -24.84 -27.01
C ASN A 111 -1.92 -26.16 -27.46
N LYS A 112 -2.23 -26.61 -28.69
CA LYS A 112 -1.63 -27.81 -29.26
C LYS A 112 -0.18 -27.52 -29.65
N ARG A 113 0.10 -26.39 -30.31
CA ARG A 113 1.45 -25.96 -30.71
C ARG A 113 2.34 -25.69 -29.50
N LEU A 114 1.83 -25.01 -28.47
CA LEU A 114 2.57 -24.77 -27.22
C LEU A 114 3.00 -26.08 -26.55
N LYS A 115 2.11 -27.09 -26.50
CA LYS A 115 2.47 -28.43 -25.99
C LYS A 115 3.54 -29.10 -26.84
N THR A 116 3.46 -29.00 -28.17
CA THR A 116 4.50 -29.52 -29.08
C THR A 116 5.85 -28.84 -28.83
N LEU A 117 5.88 -27.51 -28.67
CA LEU A 117 7.08 -26.75 -28.37
C LEU A 117 7.67 -27.10 -27.00
N GLN A 118 6.85 -27.27 -25.96
CA GLN A 118 7.29 -27.71 -24.64
C GLN A 118 7.88 -29.13 -24.67
N ILE A 119 7.26 -30.05 -25.43
CA ILE A 119 7.79 -31.41 -25.61
C ILE A 119 9.14 -31.36 -26.34
N LEU A 120 9.26 -30.54 -27.39
CA LEU A 120 10.52 -30.32 -28.11
C LEU A 120 11.58 -29.69 -27.19
N HIS A 121 11.20 -28.70 -26.38
CA HIS A 121 12.09 -28.05 -25.42
C HIS A 121 12.60 -29.07 -24.40
N VAL A 122 11.74 -29.86 -23.77
CA VAL A 122 12.12 -30.90 -22.81
C VAL A 122 12.99 -31.97 -23.46
N PHE A 123 12.69 -32.38 -24.69
CA PHE A 123 13.48 -33.34 -25.44
C PHE A 123 14.90 -32.80 -25.76
N ILE A 124 14.99 -31.55 -26.21
CA ILE A 124 16.23 -30.86 -26.54
C ILE A 124 17.05 -30.54 -25.27
N PHE A 125 16.39 -30.22 -24.15
CA PHE A 125 17.01 -29.97 -22.86
C PHE A 125 17.50 -31.26 -22.19
N ALA A 126 16.72 -32.34 -22.25
CA ALA A 126 17.15 -33.67 -21.80
C ALA A 126 18.43 -34.09 -22.53
N ASN A 127 18.56 -33.79 -23.82
CA ASN A 127 19.77 -34.03 -24.60
C ASN A 127 20.95 -33.11 -24.20
N LYS A 128 20.72 -31.90 -23.66
CA LYS A 128 21.76 -31.00 -23.11
C LYS A 128 22.19 -31.38 -21.69
N ALA A 129 21.29 -31.93 -20.87
CA ALA A 129 21.64 -32.47 -19.56
C ALA A 129 22.62 -33.66 -19.64
N PHE A 130 22.82 -34.23 -20.84
CA PHE A 130 23.84 -35.26 -21.09
C PHE A 130 25.22 -34.69 -21.48
N ASP A 131 25.38 -33.36 -21.58
CA ASP A 131 26.66 -32.73 -21.90
C ASP A 131 26.75 -31.31 -21.32
N LEU A 132 27.30 -31.16 -20.10
CA LEU A 132 27.69 -29.83 -19.64
C LEU A 132 29.03 -29.85 -18.90
N SER A 133 30.02 -29.33 -19.61
CA SER A 133 31.10 -28.52 -19.06
C SER A 133 30.77 -27.04 -19.28
N VAL A 134 29.75 -26.50 -18.59
CA VAL A 134 29.56 -25.05 -18.46
C VAL A 134 28.95 -24.73 -17.09
N GLU A 135 29.69 -23.99 -16.27
CA GLU A 135 29.19 -23.29 -15.10
C GLU A 135 28.39 -22.07 -15.56
N GLU A 136 27.07 -22.05 -15.31
CA GLU A 136 26.34 -20.80 -15.28
C GLU A 136 25.29 -20.85 -14.16
N SER A 137 25.41 -19.91 -13.22
CA SER A 137 24.61 -19.77 -12.02
C SER A 137 23.16 -19.38 -12.35
N LEU A 138 22.19 -20.11 -11.83
CA LEU A 138 20.81 -19.66 -11.70
C LEU A 138 20.48 -19.45 -10.22
N THR A 139 20.07 -18.23 -9.92
CA THR A 139 19.54 -17.80 -8.63
C THR A 139 18.23 -18.49 -8.33
N SER A 140 18.10 -18.97 -7.10
CA SER A 140 16.92 -19.59 -6.52
C SER A 140 15.74 -18.61 -6.43
N GLU A 141 14.56 -19.02 -6.86
CA GLU A 141 13.35 -18.87 -6.05
C GLU A 141 12.24 -19.82 -6.54
N ASP A 142 11.71 -20.56 -5.55
CA ASP A 142 10.39 -21.21 -5.46
C ASP A 142 10.40 -22.74 -5.33
N THR A 143 10.75 -23.18 -4.11
CA THR A 143 10.43 -24.51 -3.59
C THR A 143 8.97 -24.59 -3.12
N ILE A 144 8.19 -25.46 -3.75
CA ILE A 144 7.15 -26.24 -3.08
C ILE A 144 7.58 -27.71 -3.09
N GLY A 145 8.05 -28.18 -1.93
CA GLY A 145 7.84 -29.54 -1.40
C GLY A 145 8.25 -30.77 -2.22
N ASN A 146 9.43 -31.29 -1.87
CA ASN A 146 9.75 -32.73 -1.79
C ASN A 146 9.92 -33.55 -3.08
N ILE A 147 10.62 -32.97 -4.05
CA ILE A 147 11.27 -33.69 -5.18
C ILE A 147 12.82 -33.54 -5.11
N ASP A 148 13.32 -32.61 -4.30
CA ASP A 148 14.74 -32.22 -4.25
C ASP A 148 15.66 -33.22 -3.54
N GLU A 149 15.23 -33.91 -2.47
CA GLU A 149 16.08 -34.91 -1.78
C GLU A 149 16.32 -36.19 -2.63
N LEU A 150 15.40 -36.45 -3.57
CA LEU A 150 15.50 -37.53 -4.55
C LEU A 150 16.28 -37.12 -5.79
N LEU A 151 16.20 -35.85 -6.21
CA LEU A 151 17.05 -35.29 -7.27
C LEU A 151 18.52 -35.17 -6.85
N GLU A 152 18.83 -34.70 -5.63
CA GLU A 152 20.21 -34.56 -5.14
C GLU A 152 20.98 -35.90 -5.08
N ASN A 153 20.32 -36.99 -4.67
CA ASN A 153 20.94 -38.32 -4.61
C ASN A 153 21.20 -38.92 -6.01
N THR A 154 20.38 -38.53 -6.99
CA THR A 154 20.48 -38.99 -8.37
C THR A 154 21.51 -38.14 -9.14
N GLU A 155 21.56 -36.83 -8.89
CA GLU A 155 22.60 -35.90 -9.38
C GLU A 155 23.99 -36.26 -8.85
N SER A 156 24.14 -36.55 -7.55
CA SER A 156 25.44 -36.95 -6.97
C SER A 156 26.00 -38.24 -7.56
N SER A 157 25.13 -39.12 -8.06
CA SER A 157 25.50 -40.39 -8.71
C SER A 157 25.83 -40.21 -10.20
N VAL A 158 25.19 -39.26 -10.89
CA VAL A 158 25.46 -38.89 -12.28
C VAL A 158 26.77 -38.08 -12.39
N CYS A 159 27.04 -37.19 -11.43
CA CYS A 159 28.25 -36.36 -11.40
C CYS A 159 29.55 -37.17 -11.21
N LYS A 160 29.52 -38.32 -10.54
CA LYS A 160 30.71 -39.18 -10.32
C LYS A 160 31.05 -40.09 -11.50
N GLU A 161 30.09 -40.38 -12.40
CA GLU A 161 30.36 -41.19 -13.59
C GLU A 161 30.84 -40.36 -14.80
N LEU A 162 30.66 -39.03 -14.76
CA LEU A 162 31.07 -38.10 -15.81
C LEU A 162 32.57 -37.74 -15.82
N GLU A 163 33.36 -38.11 -14.81
CA GLU A 163 34.80 -37.77 -14.75
C GLU A 163 35.71 -38.58 -15.71
N ILE A 164 35.21 -39.60 -16.43
CA ILE A 164 36.08 -40.56 -17.16
C ILE A 164 35.91 -40.56 -18.70
N SER A 165 34.92 -39.88 -19.30
CA SER A 165 34.61 -40.12 -20.73
C SER A 165 35.11 -39.10 -21.75
N LEU A 166 36.09 -38.25 -21.43
CA LEU A 166 36.68 -37.32 -22.41
C LEU A 166 37.79 -37.99 -23.23
N ILE A 167 37.92 -37.55 -24.49
CA ILE A 167 38.79 -38.04 -25.59
C ILE A 167 38.03 -39.09 -26.43
N GLU A 168 37.36 -38.79 -27.56
CA GLU A 168 37.82 -38.09 -28.76
C GLU A 168 36.61 -37.52 -29.55
N GLN A 169 36.56 -36.21 -29.78
CA GLN A 169 35.76 -35.57 -30.84
C GLN A 169 36.40 -34.20 -31.14
N GLY A 170 36.61 -33.88 -32.42
CA GLY A 170 37.30 -32.66 -32.86
C GLY A 170 36.51 -31.39 -32.54
N ASP A 171 37.21 -30.32 -32.17
CA ASP A 171 36.62 -29.07 -31.67
C ASP A 171 35.66 -28.38 -32.66
N ALA A 172 35.86 -28.56 -33.98
CA ALA A 172 35.03 -27.94 -35.02
C ALA A 172 33.62 -28.53 -35.15
N ASP A 173 33.47 -29.85 -35.00
CA ASP A 173 32.16 -30.51 -35.10
C ASP A 173 31.29 -30.18 -33.87
N LYS A 174 31.92 -30.02 -32.71
CA LYS A 174 31.25 -29.57 -31.47
C LYS A 174 30.71 -28.15 -31.61
N GLU A 175 31.49 -27.25 -32.20
CA GLU A 175 31.09 -25.86 -32.42
C GLU A 175 29.90 -25.74 -33.39
N ILE A 176 29.89 -26.53 -34.47
CA ILE A 176 28.77 -26.57 -35.43
C ILE A 176 27.50 -27.06 -34.73
N ILE A 177 27.59 -28.17 -33.98
CA ILE A 177 26.45 -28.74 -33.24
C ILE A 177 25.90 -27.74 -32.22
N PHE A 178 26.77 -27.08 -31.45
CA PHE A 178 26.37 -26.09 -30.45
C PHE A 178 25.68 -24.87 -31.08
N ASN A 179 26.17 -24.41 -32.23
CA ASN A 179 25.56 -23.31 -32.96
C ASN A 179 24.18 -23.67 -33.52
N THR A 180 24.01 -24.87 -34.11
CA THR A 180 22.70 -25.32 -34.59
C THR A 180 21.72 -25.51 -33.44
N TYR A 181 22.17 -26.08 -32.32
CA TYR A 181 21.37 -26.25 -31.11
C TYR A 181 20.88 -24.90 -30.54
N SER A 182 21.79 -23.93 -30.43
CA SER A 182 21.46 -22.58 -29.97
C SER A 182 20.44 -21.90 -30.88
N GLN A 183 20.55 -22.09 -32.20
CA GLN A 183 19.56 -21.57 -33.16
C GLN A 183 18.18 -22.21 -33.01
N VAL A 184 18.11 -23.52 -32.77
CA VAL A 184 16.84 -24.24 -32.55
C VAL A 184 16.16 -23.77 -31.26
N LEU A 185 16.91 -23.65 -30.15
CA LEU A 185 16.37 -23.13 -28.89
C LEU A 185 15.90 -21.67 -29.01
N GLN A 186 16.67 -20.82 -29.69
CA GLN A 186 16.26 -19.43 -29.93
C GLN A 186 14.95 -19.37 -30.72
N ARG A 187 14.77 -20.25 -31.71
CA ARG A 187 13.50 -20.35 -32.45
C ARG A 187 12.35 -20.80 -31.55
N ILE A 188 12.53 -21.85 -30.74
CA ILE A 188 11.51 -22.32 -29.79
C ILE A 188 11.11 -21.20 -28.83
N HIS A 189 12.06 -20.55 -28.17
CA HIS A 189 11.79 -19.46 -27.25
C HIS A 189 11.12 -18.27 -27.94
N SER A 190 11.49 -17.96 -29.18
CA SER A 190 10.86 -16.88 -29.95
C SER A 190 9.38 -17.20 -30.26
N GLU A 191 9.08 -18.45 -30.60
CA GLU A 191 7.72 -18.89 -30.91
C GLU A 191 6.87 -18.99 -29.63
N GLU A 192 7.43 -19.50 -28.53
CA GLU A 192 6.79 -19.50 -27.21
C GLU A 192 6.43 -18.09 -26.74
N ARG A 193 7.34 -17.12 -26.94
CA ARG A 193 7.09 -15.71 -26.60
C ARG A 193 5.97 -15.12 -27.46
N LEU A 194 5.94 -15.42 -28.77
CA LEU A 194 4.87 -14.97 -29.66
C LEU A 194 3.51 -15.55 -29.25
N ILE A 195 3.45 -16.85 -28.94
CA ILE A 195 2.23 -17.51 -28.46
C ILE A 195 1.77 -16.87 -27.14
N ALA A 196 2.68 -16.62 -26.21
CA ALA A 196 2.37 -15.94 -24.95
C ALA A 196 1.80 -14.54 -25.16
N THR A 197 2.37 -13.76 -26.09
CA THR A 197 1.86 -12.43 -26.46
C THR A 197 0.44 -12.53 -27.03
N VAL A 198 0.19 -13.44 -27.99
CA VAL A 198 -1.13 -13.64 -28.59
C VAL A 198 -2.15 -14.09 -27.55
N GLN A 199 -1.79 -15.01 -26.66
CA GLN A 199 -2.66 -15.46 -25.57
C GLN A 199 -2.98 -14.33 -24.57
N SER A 200 -2.01 -13.47 -24.26
CA SER A 200 -2.23 -12.28 -23.42
C SER A 200 -3.21 -11.33 -24.09
N LYS A 201 -2.97 -10.99 -25.37
CA LYS A 201 -3.85 -10.09 -26.13
C LYS A 201 -5.25 -10.66 -26.34
N TYR A 202 -5.38 -11.98 -26.48
CA TYR A 202 -6.68 -12.65 -26.55
C TYR A 202 -7.46 -12.48 -25.24
N LYS A 203 -6.79 -12.68 -24.09
CA LYS A 203 -7.42 -12.43 -22.78
C LYS A 203 -7.86 -10.97 -22.64
N ASP A 204 -6.99 -10.03 -23.00
CA ASP A 204 -7.29 -8.59 -22.96
C ASP A 204 -8.49 -8.25 -23.87
N SER A 205 -8.57 -8.86 -25.05
CA SER A 205 -9.62 -8.65 -26.05
C SER A 205 -10.97 -9.23 -25.60
N VAL A 206 -10.99 -10.44 -25.03
CA VAL A 206 -12.20 -11.05 -24.47
C VAL A 206 -12.72 -10.24 -23.30
N GLU A 207 -11.82 -9.79 -22.43
CA GLU A 207 -12.15 -8.96 -21.28
C GLU A 207 -12.70 -7.59 -21.74
N PHE A 208 -12.07 -6.94 -22.72
CA PHE A 208 -12.61 -5.72 -23.33
C PHE A 208 -14.01 -5.91 -23.93
N LYS A 209 -14.24 -7.01 -24.67
CA LYS A 209 -15.55 -7.31 -25.25
C LYS A 209 -16.63 -7.44 -24.17
N LYS A 210 -16.33 -8.17 -23.09
CA LYS A 210 -17.22 -8.31 -21.93
C LYS A 210 -17.52 -6.95 -21.31
N GLN A 211 -16.51 -6.11 -21.16
CA GLN A 211 -16.63 -4.77 -20.56
C GLN A 211 -17.50 -3.82 -21.40
N VAL A 212 -17.37 -3.83 -22.73
CA VAL A 212 -18.23 -3.02 -23.62
C VAL A 212 -19.70 -3.41 -23.46
N ILE A 213 -19.99 -4.71 -23.33
CA ILE A 213 -21.36 -5.20 -23.10
C ILE A 213 -21.89 -4.74 -21.74
N GLU A 214 -21.07 -4.82 -20.68
CA GLU A 214 -21.45 -4.31 -19.35
C GLU A 214 -21.69 -2.79 -19.37
N CYS A 215 -20.82 -2.01 -20.03
CA CYS A 215 -20.96 -0.55 -20.15
C CYS A 215 -22.21 -0.12 -20.93
N LEU A 216 -22.66 -0.91 -21.90
CA LEU A 216 -23.92 -0.66 -22.63
C LEU A 216 -25.16 -0.87 -21.75
N ASN A 217 -25.05 -1.74 -20.72
CA ASN A 217 -26.15 -2.06 -19.81
C ASN A 217 -26.16 -1.15 -18.57
N GLU A 218 -24.99 -0.69 -18.10
CA GLU A 218 -24.82 0.17 -16.94
C GLU A 218 -24.28 1.54 -17.35
N SER A 219 -25.11 2.38 -17.96
CA SER A 219 -24.77 3.79 -18.12
C SER A 219 -24.66 4.44 -16.74
N PRO A 220 -23.56 5.14 -16.41
CA PRO A 220 -23.40 5.75 -15.10
C PRO A 220 -24.50 6.79 -14.88
N ASN A 221 -25.32 6.58 -13.85
CA ASN A 221 -26.41 7.48 -13.49
C ASN A 221 -25.98 8.39 -12.34
N VAL A 222 -26.05 9.71 -12.56
CA VAL A 222 -25.68 10.75 -11.59
C VAL A 222 -26.89 11.24 -10.75
N ASP A 223 -28.12 10.88 -11.13
CA ASP A 223 -29.37 11.26 -10.48
C ASP A 223 -29.40 10.87 -9.01
N HIS A 224 -28.80 9.74 -8.65
CA HIS A 224 -28.73 9.29 -7.25
C HIS A 224 -27.91 10.28 -6.39
N LEU A 225 -26.73 10.70 -6.89
CA LEU A 225 -25.90 11.70 -6.23
C LEU A 225 -26.62 13.07 -6.17
N LEU A 226 -27.33 13.47 -7.23
CA LEU A 226 -28.12 14.70 -7.24
C LEU A 226 -29.27 14.66 -6.22
N SER A 227 -29.92 13.50 -6.07
CA SER A 227 -30.97 13.27 -5.07
C SER A 227 -30.41 13.41 -3.66
N ILE A 228 -29.27 12.77 -3.35
CA ILE A 228 -28.58 12.91 -2.06
C ILE A 228 -28.24 14.37 -1.79
N LYS A 229 -27.65 15.09 -2.76
CA LYS A 229 -27.35 16.52 -2.62
C LYS A 229 -28.58 17.38 -2.34
N LYS A 230 -29.73 17.04 -2.94
CA LYS A 230 -31.02 17.72 -2.68
C LYS A 230 -31.50 17.46 -1.25
N THR A 231 -31.42 16.22 -0.78
CA THR A 231 -31.73 15.83 0.61
C THR A 231 -30.83 16.54 1.60
N LEU A 232 -29.51 16.55 1.36
CA LEU A 232 -28.52 17.29 2.16
C LEU A 232 -28.85 18.77 2.23
N LYS A 233 -29.23 19.41 1.12
CA LYS A 233 -29.63 20.83 1.13
C LYS A 233 -30.83 21.08 2.04
N SER A 234 -31.83 20.19 2.03
CA SER A 234 -33.00 20.26 2.90
C SER A 234 -32.64 20.07 4.38
N LEU A 235 -31.86 19.03 4.69
CA LEU A 235 -31.43 18.72 6.05
C LEU A 235 -30.58 19.84 6.65
N LYS A 236 -29.62 20.38 5.88
CA LYS A 236 -28.79 21.52 6.31
C LYS A 236 -29.62 22.76 6.62
N ALA A 237 -30.64 23.07 5.80
CA ALA A 237 -31.53 24.19 6.07
C ALA A 237 -32.31 23.99 7.37
N ARG A 238 -32.84 22.79 7.60
CA ARG A 238 -33.57 22.43 8.83
C ARG A 238 -32.67 22.51 10.07
N LEU A 239 -31.43 22.03 9.98
CA LEU A 239 -30.44 22.12 11.06
C LEU A 239 -30.10 23.58 11.40
N ARG A 240 -29.85 24.42 10.39
CA ARG A 240 -29.60 25.86 10.61
C ARG A 240 -30.76 26.55 11.31
N TRP A 241 -32.00 26.21 10.92
CA TRP A 241 -33.19 26.76 11.55
C TRP A 241 -33.27 26.36 13.03
N LYS A 242 -33.03 25.08 13.36
CA LYS A 242 -33.00 24.60 14.75
C LYS A 242 -31.88 25.21 15.59
N LEU A 243 -30.70 25.46 15.01
CA LEU A 243 -29.62 26.16 15.69
C LEU A 243 -30.00 27.60 16.05
N VAL A 244 -30.68 28.32 15.15
CA VAL A 244 -31.19 29.67 15.42
C VAL A 244 -32.29 29.64 16.48
N GLU A 245 -33.20 28.67 16.42
CA GLU A 245 -34.26 28.46 17.42
C GLU A 245 -33.66 28.26 18.82
N LYS A 246 -32.63 27.41 18.94
CA LYS A 246 -31.87 27.21 20.18
C LYS A 246 -31.27 28.51 20.70
N ASN A 247 -30.53 29.25 19.86
CA ASN A 247 -29.87 30.49 20.28
C ASN A 247 -30.88 31.54 20.77
N ASN A 248 -32.01 31.69 20.07
CA ASN A 248 -33.06 32.64 20.47
C ASN A 248 -33.68 32.30 21.83
N LEU A 249 -33.82 31.01 22.16
CA LEU A 249 -34.33 30.56 23.45
C LEU A 249 -33.29 30.75 24.57
N GLU A 250 -32.01 30.50 24.29
CA GLU A 250 -30.91 30.75 25.24
C GLU A 250 -30.72 32.25 25.55
N GLU A 251 -31.07 33.15 24.62
CA GLU A 251 -31.04 34.61 24.82
C GLU A 251 -32.28 35.17 25.54
N SER A 252 -33.32 34.36 25.76
CA SER A 252 -34.56 34.78 26.43
C SER A 252 -34.51 34.58 27.95
N ASP A 253 -35.03 35.55 28.73
CA ASP A 253 -35.00 35.52 30.21
C ASP A 253 -35.91 34.42 30.83
N ASP A 254 -36.84 33.85 30.06
CA ASP A 254 -37.86 32.86 30.48
C ASP A 254 -37.63 31.48 29.82
N HIS A 255 -36.42 30.93 29.91
CA HIS A 255 -36.10 29.63 29.33
C HIS A 255 -36.53 28.45 30.22
N ASP A 256 -37.43 27.59 29.71
CA ASP A 256 -37.66 26.25 30.26
C ASP A 256 -36.50 25.33 29.83
N GLY A 257 -35.69 24.89 30.80
CA GLY A 257 -34.55 24.01 30.55
C GLY A 257 -34.93 22.69 29.87
N SER A 258 -36.20 22.26 29.95
CA SER A 258 -36.70 21.06 29.27
C SER A 258 -36.90 21.26 27.76
N GLU A 259 -37.33 22.44 27.32
CA GLU A 259 -37.50 22.77 25.89
C GLU A 259 -36.16 22.89 25.17
N ILE A 260 -35.16 23.52 25.81
CA ILE A 260 -33.80 23.61 25.27
C ILE A 260 -33.19 22.21 25.09
N GLU A 261 -33.44 21.29 26.03
CA GLU A 261 -32.90 19.93 25.96
C GLU A 261 -33.53 19.12 24.83
N ILE A 262 -34.84 19.29 24.58
CA ILE A 262 -35.52 18.69 23.43
C ILE A 262 -34.93 19.20 22.12
N ILE A 263 -34.72 20.51 21.99
CA ILE A 263 -34.13 21.11 20.78
C ILE A 263 -32.68 20.64 20.57
N LYS A 264 -31.89 20.50 21.65
CA LYS A 264 -30.55 19.91 21.57
C LYS A 264 -30.59 18.48 21.04
N GLN A 265 -31.53 17.65 21.50
CA GLN A 265 -31.70 16.29 20.99
C GLN A 265 -32.09 16.27 19.51
N GLU A 266 -33.02 17.14 19.09
CA GLU A 266 -33.39 17.29 17.67
C GLU A 266 -32.21 17.74 16.80
N ILE A 267 -31.41 18.70 17.28
CA ILE A 267 -30.17 19.15 16.61
C ILE A 267 -29.20 17.99 16.43
N THR A 268 -28.97 17.18 17.46
CA THR A 268 -28.10 15.99 17.40
C THR A 268 -28.62 14.97 16.39
N GLN A 269 -29.92 14.67 16.40
CA GLN A 269 -30.54 13.76 15.43
C GLN A 269 -30.38 14.27 13.99
N LEU A 270 -30.62 15.56 13.76
CA LEU A 270 -30.46 16.19 12.45
C LEU A 270 -29.01 16.16 11.98
N ARG A 271 -28.05 16.40 12.87
CA ARG A 271 -26.62 16.28 12.55
C ARG A 271 -26.26 14.87 12.13
N ASN A 272 -26.69 13.85 12.87
CA ASN A 272 -26.43 12.45 12.51
C ASN A 272 -27.03 12.12 11.13
N SER A 273 -28.25 12.57 10.84
CA SER A 273 -28.83 12.41 9.50
C SER A 273 -28.03 13.12 8.39
N VAL A 274 -27.50 14.33 8.66
CA VAL A 274 -26.63 15.03 7.71
C VAL A 274 -25.34 14.24 7.46
N PHE A 275 -24.71 13.73 8.51
CA PHE A 275 -23.47 12.93 8.38
C PHE A 275 -23.71 11.62 7.63
N GLN A 276 -24.80 10.91 7.93
CA GLN A 276 -25.19 9.70 7.18
C GLN A 276 -25.33 9.98 5.68
N GLU A 277 -26.02 11.06 5.32
CA GLU A 277 -26.16 11.44 3.91
C GLU A 277 -24.83 11.89 3.27
N ILE A 278 -23.89 12.46 4.03
CA ILE A 278 -22.54 12.76 3.55
C ILE A 278 -21.74 11.47 3.30
N TYR A 279 -21.89 10.45 4.16
CA TYR A 279 -21.28 9.14 3.90
C TYR A 279 -21.88 8.47 2.67
N HIS A 280 -23.21 8.50 2.48
CA HIS A 280 -23.85 8.03 1.25
C HIS A 280 -23.35 8.80 0.02
N GLU A 281 -23.17 10.13 0.13
CA GLU A 281 -22.57 10.96 -0.93
C GLU A 281 -21.17 10.45 -1.30
N GLN A 282 -20.34 10.12 -0.30
CA GLN A 282 -18.99 9.61 -0.50
C GLN A 282 -18.98 8.24 -1.19
N GLU A 283 -19.84 7.31 -0.79
CA GLU A 283 -19.98 6.00 -1.43
C GLU A 283 -20.34 6.12 -2.91
N GLU A 284 -21.26 7.01 -3.25
CA GLU A 284 -21.63 7.28 -4.64
C GLU A 284 -20.47 7.92 -5.42
N TYR A 285 -19.73 8.85 -4.82
CA TYR A 285 -18.52 9.37 -5.43
C TYR A 285 -17.46 8.29 -5.66
N GLU A 286 -17.30 7.32 -4.77
CA GLU A 286 -16.38 6.20 -4.95
C GLU A 286 -16.81 5.29 -6.10
N LYS A 287 -18.10 4.97 -6.20
CA LYS A 287 -18.68 4.21 -7.33
C LYS A 287 -18.41 4.93 -8.65
N LEU A 288 -18.75 6.21 -8.73
CA LEU A 288 -18.52 7.03 -9.93
C LEU A 288 -17.02 7.15 -10.24
N THR A 289 -16.16 7.34 -9.24
CA THR A 289 -14.70 7.40 -9.44
C THR A 289 -14.14 6.09 -10.00
N SER A 290 -14.65 4.95 -9.52
CA SER A 290 -14.30 3.62 -10.06
C SER A 290 -14.69 3.51 -11.53
N LEU A 291 -15.89 3.96 -11.89
CA LEU A 291 -16.37 4.00 -13.27
C LEU A 291 -15.55 4.95 -14.15
N VAL A 292 -15.15 6.12 -13.66
CA VAL A 292 -14.28 7.07 -14.40
C VAL A 292 -12.90 6.50 -14.66
N LYS A 293 -12.28 5.87 -13.65
CA LYS A 293 -10.95 5.28 -13.80
C LYS A 293 -10.94 4.12 -14.80
N LYS A 294 -12.03 3.36 -14.85
CA LYS A 294 -12.14 2.17 -15.72
C LYS A 294 -12.66 2.51 -17.12
N TRP A 295 -13.81 3.18 -17.22
CA TRP A 295 -14.65 3.17 -18.43
C TRP A 295 -15.04 4.54 -18.95
N PHE A 296 -15.35 5.51 -18.07
CA PHE A 296 -15.99 6.78 -18.43
C PHE A 296 -15.13 7.99 -18.03
N PRO A 297 -13.95 8.20 -18.64
CA PRO A 297 -13.09 9.35 -18.33
C PRO A 297 -13.79 10.71 -18.55
N GLU A 298 -14.85 10.75 -19.35
CA GLU A 298 -15.64 11.94 -19.67
C GLU A 298 -16.66 12.35 -18.60
N LEU A 299 -17.02 11.46 -17.67
CA LEU A 299 -18.09 11.75 -16.71
C LEU A 299 -17.85 13.03 -15.88
N PRO A 300 -16.62 13.33 -15.40
CA PRO A 300 -16.35 14.60 -14.73
C PRO A 300 -16.49 15.83 -15.64
N LEU A 301 -16.32 15.68 -16.96
CA LEU A 301 -16.47 16.77 -17.94
C LEU A 301 -17.93 17.03 -18.28
N LEU A 302 -18.74 15.97 -18.37
CA LEU A 302 -20.18 16.05 -18.65
C LEU A 302 -20.97 16.63 -17.47
N HIS A 303 -20.51 16.37 -16.25
CA HIS A 303 -21.17 16.79 -15.02
C HIS A 303 -20.23 17.62 -14.11
N PRO A 304 -19.84 18.84 -14.49
CA PRO A 304 -19.00 19.69 -13.65
C PRO A 304 -19.70 20.08 -12.33
N GLU A 305 -21.03 20.15 -12.31
CA GLU A 305 -21.87 20.52 -11.16
C GLU A 305 -21.77 19.55 -10.00
N ILE A 306 -21.48 18.27 -10.26
CA ILE A 306 -21.29 17.30 -9.19
C ILE A 306 -19.93 17.44 -8.53
N GLY A 307 -18.95 18.11 -9.12
CA GLY A 307 -17.63 18.31 -8.51
C GLY A 307 -16.80 17.03 -8.36
N LEU A 308 -17.10 15.99 -9.15
CA LEU A 308 -16.39 14.71 -9.12
C LEU A 308 -14.89 14.86 -9.37
N LEU A 309 -14.48 15.75 -10.29
CA LEU A 309 -13.08 16.02 -10.57
C LEU A 309 -12.33 16.52 -9.31
N LYS A 310 -12.97 17.40 -8.53
CA LYS A 310 -12.38 17.92 -7.27
C LYS A 310 -12.24 16.81 -6.23
N TYR A 311 -13.25 15.96 -6.11
CA TYR A 311 -13.22 14.78 -5.23
C TYR A 311 -12.07 13.84 -5.63
N MET A 312 -11.95 13.49 -6.91
CA MET A 312 -10.89 12.64 -7.44
C MET A 312 -9.49 13.22 -7.20
N ASN A 313 -9.29 14.52 -7.49
CA ASN A 313 -8.01 15.19 -7.29
C ASN A 313 -7.59 15.25 -5.82
N SER A 314 -8.55 15.27 -4.90
CA SER A 314 -8.31 15.23 -3.46
C SER A 314 -8.02 13.82 -2.90
N GLY A 315 -8.00 12.79 -3.76
CA GLY A 315 -7.86 11.40 -3.32
C GLY A 315 -9.12 10.83 -2.63
N GLY A 316 -10.27 11.50 -2.76
CA GLY A 316 -11.53 11.14 -2.11
C GLY A 316 -11.73 11.75 -0.72
N LEU A 317 -10.94 12.76 -0.36
CA LEU A 317 -10.97 13.40 0.97
C LEU A 317 -11.81 14.69 1.00
N LEU A 318 -11.88 15.43 -0.12
CA LEU A 318 -12.53 16.73 -0.18
C LEU A 318 -14.06 16.59 -0.25
N THR A 319 -14.73 17.01 0.82
CA THR A 319 -16.20 16.97 0.94
C THR A 319 -16.77 18.35 0.68
N MET A 320 -17.56 18.49 -0.39
CA MET A 320 -18.14 19.77 -0.80
C MET A 320 -19.45 20.12 -0.09
N SER A 321 -20.08 19.13 0.52
CA SER A 321 -21.37 19.29 1.21
C SER A 321 -21.22 19.63 2.70
N LEU A 322 -20.03 19.43 3.28
CA LEU A 322 -19.73 19.69 4.69
C LEU A 322 -19.33 21.15 4.91
N GLU A 323 -19.85 21.74 5.98
CA GLU A 323 -19.66 23.15 6.33
C GLU A 323 -19.41 23.26 7.84
N ARG A 324 -18.62 24.27 8.26
CA ARG A 324 -18.24 24.47 9.67
C ARG A 324 -19.46 24.62 10.57
N ASP A 325 -20.46 25.37 10.13
CA ASP A 325 -21.64 25.74 10.92
C ASP A 325 -22.54 24.55 11.29
N LEU A 326 -22.28 23.37 10.70
CA LEU A 326 -23.00 22.13 11.00
C LEU A 326 -22.43 21.38 12.21
N LEU A 327 -21.18 21.70 12.59
CA LEU A 327 -20.44 21.05 13.66
C LEU A 327 -20.62 21.78 14.99
N ASP A 328 -20.42 21.06 16.10
CA ASP A 328 -20.36 21.68 17.41
C ASP A 328 -19.21 22.67 17.52
N THR A 329 -19.37 23.68 18.38
CA THR A 329 -18.41 24.78 18.56
C THR A 329 -17.81 24.78 19.95
N GLU A 330 -17.48 23.60 20.50
CA GLU A 330 -16.73 23.55 21.76
C GLU A 330 -15.23 23.72 21.47
N PRO A 331 -14.63 24.90 21.74
CA PRO A 331 -13.21 25.11 21.51
C PRO A 331 -12.40 24.33 22.54
N MET A 332 -11.54 23.43 22.08
CA MET A 332 -10.59 22.74 22.94
C MET A 332 -9.38 23.66 23.23
N LYS A 333 -9.57 24.64 24.12
CA LYS A 333 -8.50 25.56 24.55
C LYS A 333 -7.30 24.83 25.18
N GLU A 334 -7.51 23.62 25.72
CA GLU A 334 -6.49 22.82 26.40
C GLU A 334 -5.45 22.19 25.45
N LEU A 335 -5.76 22.02 24.16
CA LEU A 335 -4.92 21.26 23.22
C LEU A 335 -4.16 22.13 22.21
N SER A 336 -4.55 23.39 22.01
CA SER A 336 -3.84 24.29 21.10
C SER A 336 -4.07 25.76 21.45
N SER A 337 -2.99 26.51 21.67
CA SER A 337 -3.01 27.96 21.90
C SER A 337 -3.03 28.80 20.61
N LYS A 338 -2.84 28.18 19.44
CA LYS A 338 -2.64 28.90 18.16
C LYS A 338 -3.63 28.56 17.04
N ARG A 339 -4.44 27.50 17.18
CA ARG A 339 -5.34 27.02 16.11
C ARG A 339 -6.74 26.74 16.65
N PRO A 340 -7.80 27.04 15.88
CA PRO A 340 -9.14 26.62 16.23
C PRO A 340 -9.19 25.10 16.16
N LEU A 341 -9.16 24.47 17.33
CA LEU A 341 -9.34 23.04 17.51
C LEU A 341 -10.69 22.82 18.16
N VAL A 342 -11.55 22.09 17.47
CA VAL A 342 -12.94 21.90 17.88
C VAL A 342 -13.22 20.41 17.95
N CYS A 343 -13.86 19.96 19.03
CA CYS A 343 -14.38 18.61 19.12
C CYS A 343 -15.86 18.59 18.73
N SER A 344 -16.26 17.54 18.03
CA SER A 344 -17.66 17.25 17.77
C SER A 344 -17.87 15.75 17.99
N GLU A 345 -19.07 15.37 18.39
CA GLU A 345 -19.47 13.96 18.42
C GLU A 345 -20.27 13.65 17.16
N VAL A 346 -19.90 12.59 16.44
CA VAL A 346 -20.63 12.10 15.27
C VAL A 346 -20.78 10.59 15.45
N ASP A 347 -22.02 10.11 15.47
CA ASP A 347 -22.36 8.69 15.68
C ASP A 347 -21.68 8.03 16.90
N GLY A 348 -21.56 8.77 18.02
CA GLY A 348 -20.92 8.28 19.24
C GLY A 348 -19.39 8.28 19.21
N GLN A 349 -18.77 8.75 18.12
CA GLN A 349 -17.33 8.93 18.01
C GLN A 349 -16.95 10.41 18.14
N ILE A 350 -15.97 10.67 19.00
CA ILE A 350 -15.41 12.02 19.12
C ILE A 350 -14.43 12.23 17.97
N ILE A 351 -14.71 13.27 17.20
CA ILE A 351 -13.90 13.71 16.07
C ILE A 351 -13.26 15.05 16.38
N LEU A 352 -12.08 15.26 15.83
CA LEU A 352 -11.31 16.47 16.00
C LEU A 352 -11.27 17.25 14.69
N LEU A 353 -11.68 18.51 14.76
CA LEU A 353 -11.65 19.44 13.66
C LEU A 353 -10.44 20.37 13.79
N LYS A 354 -9.52 20.28 12.84
CA LYS A 354 -8.33 21.13 12.74
C LYS A 354 -8.55 22.20 11.69
N GLY A 355 -8.73 23.46 12.11
CA GLY A 355 -8.83 24.59 11.21
C GLY A 355 -7.48 25.22 10.84
N TYR A 356 -7.31 25.54 9.56
CA TYR A 356 -6.11 26.14 8.99
C TYR A 356 -6.48 27.36 8.15
N SER A 357 -5.80 28.49 8.37
CA SER A 357 -5.91 29.63 7.47
C SER A 357 -5.17 29.34 6.17
N VAL A 358 -5.86 29.48 5.04
CA VAL A 358 -5.38 29.14 3.69
C VAL A 358 -5.68 30.28 2.72
N ASP A 359 -4.65 30.83 2.09
CA ASP A 359 -4.83 31.60 0.86
C ASP A 359 -5.07 30.67 -0.34
N VAL A 360 -5.40 31.23 -1.51
CA VAL A 360 -5.71 30.46 -2.73
C VAL A 360 -4.57 29.50 -3.11
N ASP A 361 -3.32 29.94 -3.00
CA ASP A 361 -2.16 29.11 -3.34
C ASP A 361 -1.92 27.99 -2.30
N THR A 362 -2.19 28.29 -1.03
CA THR A 362 -2.03 27.36 0.08
C THR A 362 -3.15 26.33 0.10
N GLU A 363 -4.36 26.70 -0.30
CA GLU A 363 -5.49 25.79 -0.46
C GLU A 363 -5.15 24.65 -1.43
N ALA A 364 -4.70 24.98 -2.63
CA ALA A 364 -4.32 23.98 -3.63
C ALA A 364 -3.21 23.05 -3.12
N ARG A 365 -2.19 23.60 -2.44
CA ARG A 365 -1.10 22.82 -1.82
C ARG A 365 -1.60 21.91 -0.70
N VAL A 366 -2.51 22.38 0.14
CA VAL A 366 -3.10 21.60 1.24
C VAL A 366 -3.87 20.41 0.66
N ILE A 367 -4.72 20.64 -0.34
CA ILE A 367 -5.47 19.58 -1.03
C ILE A 367 -4.50 18.55 -1.62
N GLN A 368 -3.49 19.00 -2.36
CA GLN A 368 -2.52 18.12 -3.01
C GLN A 368 -1.75 17.26 -2.00
N ARG A 369 -1.25 17.86 -0.91
CA ARG A 369 -0.48 17.14 0.13
C ARG A 369 -1.37 16.21 0.95
N ALA A 370 -2.57 16.64 1.31
CA ALA A 370 -3.53 15.80 2.02
C ALA A 370 -4.00 14.62 1.17
N ALA A 371 -4.19 14.83 -0.14
CA ALA A 371 -4.51 13.78 -1.11
C ALA A 371 -3.37 12.76 -1.26
N ALA A 372 -2.12 13.21 -1.30
CA ALA A 372 -0.96 12.31 -1.34
C ALA A 372 -0.90 11.44 -0.07
N TYR A 373 -1.03 12.06 1.10
CA TYR A 373 -1.08 11.34 2.39
C TYR A 373 -2.26 10.36 2.47
N HIS A 374 -3.46 10.80 2.10
CA HIS A 374 -4.65 9.95 2.16
C HIS A 374 -4.57 8.77 1.20
N ARG A 375 -3.96 8.93 0.02
CA ARG A 375 -3.70 7.81 -0.90
C ARG A 375 -2.74 6.79 -0.31
N ALA A 376 -1.64 7.23 0.30
CA ALA A 376 -0.70 6.34 0.99
C ALA A 376 -1.38 5.59 2.14
N TRP A 377 -2.23 6.27 2.92
CA TRP A 377 -3.05 5.64 3.95
C TRP A 377 -4.02 4.61 3.36
N LYS A 378 -4.73 4.92 2.26
CA LYS A 378 -5.74 4.03 1.66
C LYS A 378 -5.15 2.76 1.06
N GLU A 379 -3.91 2.83 0.54
CA GLU A 379 -3.19 1.65 0.03
C GLU A 379 -2.89 0.64 1.13
N ALA A 380 -2.43 1.10 2.31
CA ALA A 380 -2.06 0.25 3.44
C ALA A 380 -3.17 0.04 4.48
N LYS A 381 -4.26 0.83 4.43
CA LYS A 381 -5.41 0.82 5.36
C LYS A 381 -4.98 0.83 6.84
N GLU A 382 -5.51 -0.09 7.65
CA GLU A 382 -5.23 -0.23 9.08
C GLU A 382 -3.76 -0.59 9.37
N GLN A 383 -3.06 -1.16 8.39
CA GLN A 383 -1.64 -1.49 8.49
C GLN A 383 -0.73 -0.31 8.12
N SER A 384 -1.27 0.85 7.78
CA SER A 384 -0.48 2.04 7.42
C SER A 384 0.35 2.58 8.58
N GLY A 385 -0.10 2.42 9.84
CA GLY A 385 0.51 3.10 10.99
C GLY A 385 0.32 4.63 10.98
N LEU A 386 -0.62 5.14 10.18
CA LEU A 386 -0.88 6.56 9.96
C LEU A 386 -2.25 6.97 10.51
N LEU A 387 -2.34 8.19 11.04
CA LEU A 387 -3.60 8.80 11.50
C LEU A 387 -4.54 8.96 10.29
N PRO A 388 -5.74 8.36 10.31
CA PRO A 388 -6.67 8.48 9.19
C PRO A 388 -7.20 9.92 9.06
N LEU A 389 -7.31 10.38 7.82
CA LEU A 389 -8.02 11.61 7.48
C LEU A 389 -9.45 11.23 7.09
N ILE A 390 -10.44 11.79 7.80
CA ILE A 390 -11.85 11.45 7.58
C ILE A 390 -12.42 12.35 6.49
N PHE A 391 -12.39 13.66 6.70
CA PHE A 391 -12.87 14.65 5.73
C PHE A 391 -11.97 15.88 5.67
N LEU A 392 -11.87 16.49 4.49
CA LEU A 392 -11.32 17.82 4.27
C LEU A 392 -12.43 18.67 3.66
N PHE A 393 -12.67 19.87 4.20
CA PHE A 393 -13.62 20.81 3.58
C PHE A 393 -13.13 22.24 3.73
N LEU A 394 -13.64 23.10 2.85
CA LEU A 394 -13.24 24.50 2.75
C LEU A 394 -14.42 25.39 3.08
N CYS A 395 -14.18 26.43 3.87
CA CYS A 395 -15.21 27.41 4.13
C CYS A 395 -15.37 28.34 2.92
N LYS A 396 -16.61 28.58 2.48
CA LYS A 396 -16.90 29.47 1.33
C LYS A 396 -16.73 30.95 1.69
N SER A 397 -16.91 31.29 2.95
CA SER A 397 -16.98 32.67 3.43
C SER A 397 -15.71 33.16 4.12
N ASP A 398 -14.79 32.25 4.44
CA ASP A 398 -13.56 32.51 5.19
C ASP A 398 -12.43 31.69 4.56
N PRO A 399 -11.22 32.23 4.35
CA PRO A 399 -10.02 31.48 3.91
C PRO A 399 -9.56 30.45 4.94
N MET A 400 -10.41 29.47 5.25
CA MET A 400 -10.18 28.43 6.24
C MET A 400 -10.47 27.05 5.65
N ALA A 401 -9.49 26.16 5.76
CA ALA A 401 -9.63 24.74 5.50
C ALA A 401 -9.77 23.99 6.83
N TYR A 402 -10.68 23.02 6.88
CA TYR A 402 -10.89 22.18 8.04
C TYR A 402 -10.58 20.72 7.70
N LEU A 403 -9.72 20.12 8.50
CA LEU A 403 -9.38 18.71 8.43
C LEU A 403 -9.97 17.98 9.62
N MET A 404 -10.74 16.93 9.34
CA MET A 404 -11.41 16.10 10.33
C MET A 404 -10.62 14.81 10.53
N VAL A 405 -10.24 14.52 11.77
CA VAL A 405 -9.44 13.36 12.18
C VAL A 405 -10.06 12.73 13.43
N PRO A 406 -9.83 11.43 13.72
CA PRO A 406 -10.31 10.84 14.96
C PRO A 406 -9.64 11.49 16.18
N TYR A 407 -10.39 11.61 17.28
CA TYR A 407 -9.84 12.06 18.54
C TYR A 407 -9.34 10.87 19.37
N TYR A 408 -8.06 10.90 19.74
CA TYR A 408 -7.45 9.92 20.64
C TYR A 408 -7.16 10.57 22.00
N PRO A 409 -8.09 10.48 22.97
CA PRO A 409 -7.96 11.18 24.25
C PRO A 409 -6.72 10.71 24.99
N ARG A 410 -5.85 11.66 25.37
CA ARG A 410 -4.62 11.43 26.16
C ARG A 410 -3.70 10.34 25.59
N ALA A 411 -3.79 10.04 24.30
CA ALA A 411 -3.05 8.94 23.68
C ALA A 411 -1.70 9.35 23.08
N ASN A 412 -1.36 10.64 23.04
CA ASN A 412 -0.04 11.05 22.55
C ASN A 412 1.07 10.64 23.54
N LEU A 413 2.27 10.36 23.03
CA LEU A 413 3.36 9.84 23.86
C LEU A 413 3.72 10.75 25.04
N ARG A 414 3.62 12.08 24.87
CA ARG A 414 3.87 13.02 25.98
C ARG A 414 2.91 12.82 27.14
N ALA A 415 1.61 12.74 26.85
CA ALA A 415 0.56 12.57 27.85
C ALA A 415 0.67 11.20 28.53
N ILE A 416 0.96 10.15 27.76
CA ILE A 416 1.13 8.80 28.29
C ILE A 416 2.34 8.73 29.23
N GLN A 417 3.49 9.24 28.79
CA GLN A 417 4.70 9.22 29.61
C GLN A 417 4.58 10.08 30.88
N SER A 418 3.75 11.13 30.86
CA SER A 418 3.50 11.96 32.05
C SER A 418 2.50 11.34 33.04
N SER A 419 1.70 10.36 32.61
CA SER A 419 0.65 9.75 33.44
C SER A 419 1.02 8.33 33.86
N MET A 420 1.14 7.41 32.91
CA MET A 420 1.58 6.04 33.12
C MET A 420 2.57 5.65 32.01
N PRO A 421 3.89 5.79 32.25
CA PRO A 421 4.94 5.39 31.31
C PRO A 421 4.71 4.03 30.66
N LEU A 422 5.07 3.93 29.38
CA LEU A 422 5.05 2.65 28.67
C LEU A 422 6.13 1.72 29.23
N THR A 423 5.83 0.45 29.41
CA THR A 423 6.85 -0.59 29.65
C THR A 423 7.75 -0.74 28.42
N SER A 424 8.94 -1.32 28.58
CA SER A 424 9.86 -1.53 27.45
C SER A 424 9.22 -2.35 26.31
N GLU A 425 8.42 -3.36 26.64
CA GLU A 425 7.70 -4.16 25.64
C GLU A 425 6.62 -3.34 24.90
N GLU A 426 5.82 -2.55 25.64
CA GLU A 426 4.82 -1.65 25.04
C GLU A 426 5.48 -0.58 24.16
N ALA A 427 6.60 0.00 24.62
CA ALA A 427 7.36 0.98 23.86
C ALA A 427 7.85 0.40 22.53
N LEU A 428 8.36 -0.84 22.52
CA LEU A 428 8.77 -1.51 21.27
C LEU A 428 7.58 -1.77 20.35
N LYS A 429 6.44 -2.25 20.86
CA LYS A 429 5.22 -2.46 20.06
C LYS A 429 4.73 -1.16 19.42
N VAL A 430 4.68 -0.08 20.20
CA VAL A 430 4.30 1.25 19.74
C VAL A 430 5.29 1.74 18.68
N MET A 431 6.59 1.69 18.96
CA MET A 431 7.61 2.17 18.03
C MET A 431 7.70 1.31 16.75
N LYS A 432 7.30 0.04 16.78
CA LYS A 432 7.08 -0.76 15.57
C LYS A 432 5.98 -0.16 14.69
N GLY A 433 4.85 0.23 15.28
CA GLY A 433 3.77 0.93 14.56
C GLY A 433 4.20 2.28 14.00
N VAL A 434 5.05 3.03 14.72
CA VAL A 434 5.62 4.29 14.23
C VAL A 434 6.54 4.06 13.02
N ALA A 435 7.38 3.02 13.05
CA ALA A 435 8.22 2.65 11.91
C ALA A 435 7.37 2.26 10.68
N GLN A 436 6.23 1.61 10.91
CA GLN A 436 5.25 1.28 9.86
C GLN A 436 4.65 2.55 9.23
N GLY A 437 4.30 3.54 10.06
CA GLY A 437 3.85 4.85 9.61
C GLY A 437 4.89 5.56 8.73
N LEU A 438 6.15 5.59 9.19
CA LEU A 438 7.25 6.20 8.43
C LEU A 438 7.53 5.45 7.12
N HIS A 439 7.52 4.11 7.13
CA HIS A 439 7.69 3.31 5.93
C HIS A 439 6.59 3.62 4.90
N THR A 440 5.33 3.71 5.35
CA THR A 440 4.20 4.06 4.48
C THR A 440 4.36 5.44 3.84
N LEU A 441 4.83 6.43 4.61
CA LEU A 441 5.10 7.78 4.09
C LEU A 441 6.27 7.80 3.11
N HIS A 442 7.40 7.17 3.48
CA HIS A 442 8.62 7.16 2.68
C HIS A 442 8.43 6.39 1.36
N LYS A 443 7.66 5.30 1.35
CA LYS A 443 7.26 4.58 0.12
C LYS A 443 6.47 5.47 -0.85
N ALA A 444 5.74 6.45 -0.32
CA ALA A 444 4.97 7.43 -1.10
C ALA A 444 5.74 8.74 -1.36
N ASP A 445 7.06 8.78 -1.12
CA ASP A 445 7.92 9.97 -1.23
C ASP A 445 7.47 11.15 -0.33
N ILE A 446 6.82 10.86 0.79
CA ILE A 446 6.38 11.85 1.78
C ILE A 446 7.34 11.83 2.97
N ILE A 447 7.95 12.98 3.26
CA ILE A 447 8.77 13.18 4.47
C ILE A 447 7.90 13.81 5.56
N HIS A 448 7.90 13.22 6.75
CA HIS A 448 7.14 13.73 7.89
C HIS A 448 7.67 15.12 8.30
N GLY A 449 8.97 15.19 8.62
CA GLY A 449 9.71 16.43 8.87
C GLY A 449 9.39 17.11 10.21
N ALA A 450 8.50 16.57 11.03
CA ALA A 450 8.21 17.07 12.38
C ALA A 450 7.79 15.95 13.34
N LEU A 451 8.50 14.81 13.30
CA LEU A 451 8.17 13.67 14.17
C LEU A 451 8.60 13.97 15.61
N HIS A 452 7.67 13.93 16.56
CA HIS A 452 7.92 14.20 17.98
C HIS A 452 6.83 13.59 18.88
N GLN A 453 7.03 13.65 20.21
CA GLN A 453 6.18 13.01 21.22
C GLN A 453 4.70 13.43 21.22
N ASN A 454 4.36 14.64 20.73
CA ASN A 454 2.95 15.05 20.57
C ASN A 454 2.30 14.58 19.25
N ASN A 455 3.10 14.14 18.27
CA ASN A 455 2.67 13.73 16.92
C ASN A 455 2.64 12.21 16.77
N VAL A 456 2.91 11.48 17.85
CA VAL A 456 2.84 10.02 17.90
C VAL A 456 1.84 9.63 18.95
N PHE A 457 0.91 8.75 18.59
CA PHE A 457 -0.14 8.24 19.44
C PHE A 457 0.08 6.76 19.73
N ALA A 458 -0.14 6.32 20.97
CA ALA A 458 -0.11 4.91 21.35
C ALA A 458 -1.53 4.43 21.69
N LEU A 459 -2.20 3.84 20.71
CA LEU A 459 -3.54 3.29 20.89
C LEU A 459 -3.46 1.99 21.69
N ASN A 460 -4.26 1.91 22.75
CA ASN A 460 -4.30 0.78 23.68
C ASN A 460 -2.91 0.34 24.19
N ARG A 461 -1.92 1.26 24.19
CA ARG A 461 -0.52 0.99 24.54
C ARG A 461 0.17 -0.11 23.70
N GLN A 462 -0.44 -0.52 22.57
CA GLN A 462 0.04 -1.61 21.72
C GLN A 462 0.31 -1.19 20.28
N GLN A 463 -0.36 -0.14 19.79
CA GLN A 463 -0.25 0.28 18.41
C GLN A 463 0.20 1.74 18.33
N GLY A 464 1.35 1.97 17.70
CA GLY A 464 1.83 3.31 17.38
C GLY A 464 1.18 3.84 16.11
N ILE A 465 0.67 5.07 16.18
CA ILE A 465 0.10 5.80 15.05
C ILE A 465 0.87 7.12 14.90
N VAL A 466 1.42 7.34 13.71
CA VAL A 466 2.03 8.62 13.33
C VAL A 466 0.93 9.56 12.89
N GLY A 467 0.88 10.76 13.46
CA GLY A 467 -0.14 11.74 13.15
C GLY A 467 0.36 13.18 13.18
N ASP A 468 -0.61 14.09 13.02
CA ASP A 468 -0.41 15.55 13.06
C ASP A 468 0.56 16.12 12.00
N PHE A 469 0.19 15.87 10.74
CA PHE A 469 0.86 16.45 9.59
C PHE A 469 0.26 17.82 9.26
N ASP A 470 1.05 18.88 9.43
CA ASP A 470 0.63 20.22 9.02
C ASP A 470 0.76 20.39 7.50
N PHE A 471 -0.35 20.14 6.80
CA PHE A 471 -0.42 20.22 5.33
C PHE A 471 -0.21 21.62 4.77
N THR A 472 -0.38 22.68 5.59
CA THR A 472 -0.12 24.07 5.16
C THR A 472 1.37 24.34 4.96
N LYS A 473 2.21 23.71 5.77
CA LYS A 473 3.65 23.94 5.78
C LYS A 473 4.40 23.04 4.79
N SER A 474 5.45 23.57 4.17
CA SER A 474 6.42 22.76 3.44
C SER A 474 7.19 21.84 4.38
N VAL A 475 7.84 20.81 3.83
CA VAL A 475 8.73 19.92 4.58
C VAL A 475 9.79 20.73 5.33
N SER A 476 10.43 21.70 4.66
CA SER A 476 11.44 22.57 5.27
C SER A 476 10.89 23.43 6.42
N GLN A 477 9.66 23.94 6.28
CA GLN A 477 8.99 24.72 7.34
C GLN A 477 8.56 23.87 8.54
N ARG A 478 8.29 22.57 8.33
CA ARG A 478 8.03 21.63 9.43
C ARG A 478 9.34 21.27 10.14
N ALA A 479 10.38 20.98 9.37
CA ALA A 479 11.69 20.57 9.88
C ALA A 479 12.50 21.69 10.54
N SER A 480 12.17 22.97 10.28
CA SER A 480 12.84 24.10 10.93
C SER A 480 12.40 24.33 12.38
N VAL A 481 11.37 23.65 12.86
CA VAL A 481 10.91 23.80 14.24
C VAL A 481 11.82 22.97 15.15
N SER A 482 12.69 23.65 15.89
CA SER A 482 13.49 23.01 16.93
C SER A 482 12.59 22.45 18.02
N MET A 483 12.51 21.12 18.09
CA MET A 483 11.78 20.39 19.11
C MET A 483 12.73 19.57 19.97
N MET A 484 12.42 19.50 21.27
CA MET A 484 13.15 18.71 22.24
C MET A 484 12.24 17.68 22.92
N VAL A 485 12.84 16.56 23.35
CA VAL A 485 12.20 15.53 24.18
C VAL A 485 13.09 15.23 25.37
N GLY A 486 12.67 15.67 26.56
CA GLY A 486 13.64 15.85 27.65
C GLY A 486 14.74 16.80 27.20
N ASP A 487 15.99 16.39 27.34
CA ASP A 487 17.17 17.14 26.90
C ASP A 487 17.63 16.79 25.46
N LEU A 488 16.91 15.89 24.77
CA LEU A 488 17.28 15.44 23.43
C LEU A 488 16.75 16.40 22.35
N SER A 489 17.64 16.88 21.49
CA SER A 489 17.25 17.58 20.27
C SER A 489 16.80 16.58 19.20
N LEU A 490 15.55 16.74 18.73
CA LEU A 490 15.01 15.93 17.62
C LEU A 490 15.51 16.38 16.25
N LEU A 491 16.21 17.52 16.17
CA LEU A 491 16.81 17.98 14.93
C LEU A 491 18.02 17.11 14.59
N SER A 492 17.95 16.47 13.43
CA SER A 492 19.06 15.67 12.93
C SER A 492 20.29 16.53 12.60
N PRO A 493 21.50 15.96 12.63
CA PRO A 493 22.73 16.70 12.35
C PRO A 493 22.71 17.41 11.00
N GLU A 494 22.15 16.78 9.96
CA GLU A 494 22.01 17.39 8.64
C GLU A 494 21.06 18.58 8.61
N LEU A 495 19.96 18.54 9.37
CA LEU A 495 19.05 19.68 9.53
C LEU A 495 19.73 20.84 10.28
N LYS A 496 20.52 20.54 11.31
CA LYS A 496 21.33 21.54 12.03
C LYS A 496 22.36 22.21 11.10
N MET A 497 22.87 21.48 10.11
CA MET A 497 23.77 22.00 9.07
C MET A 497 23.03 22.75 7.94
N GLY A 498 21.70 22.90 8.02
CA GLY A 498 20.88 23.59 7.02
C GLY A 498 20.58 22.76 5.75
N LYS A 499 20.85 21.45 5.75
CA LYS A 499 20.43 20.56 4.66
C LYS A 499 18.91 20.34 4.69
N PRO A 500 18.26 20.04 3.56
CA PRO A 500 16.83 19.73 3.54
C PRO A 500 16.52 18.46 4.32
N ALA A 501 15.31 18.38 4.87
CA ALA A 501 14.83 17.17 5.52
C ALA A 501 14.76 16.01 4.52
N SER A 502 14.97 14.80 5.02
CA SER A 502 15.04 13.56 4.26
C SER A 502 14.40 12.41 5.05
N PRO A 503 14.17 11.23 4.43
CA PRO A 503 13.78 10.04 5.17
C PRO A 503 14.70 9.74 6.36
N SER A 504 16.00 9.97 6.22
CA SER A 504 16.98 9.79 7.31
C SER A 504 16.76 10.76 8.48
N SER A 505 16.30 11.98 8.21
CA SER A 505 15.98 12.94 9.27
C SER A 505 14.79 12.51 10.13
N ASP A 506 13.78 11.88 9.52
CA ASP A 506 12.64 11.30 10.26
C ASP A 506 13.10 10.11 11.13
N LEU A 507 14.01 9.29 10.61
CA LEU A 507 14.56 8.12 11.31
C LEU A 507 15.49 8.52 12.47
N TYR A 508 16.22 9.63 12.36
CA TYR A 508 16.95 10.20 13.49
C TYR A 508 15.98 10.63 14.61
N ALA A 509 14.90 11.34 14.28
CA ALA A 509 13.89 11.73 15.24
C ALA A 509 13.19 10.51 15.88
N TYR A 510 12.93 9.46 15.08
CA TYR A 510 12.45 8.17 15.57
C TYR A 510 13.42 7.53 16.57
N GLY A 511 14.72 7.52 16.27
CA GLY A 511 15.75 6.98 17.18
C GLY A 511 15.79 7.74 18.50
N CYS A 512 15.68 9.07 18.46
CA CYS A 512 15.59 9.90 19.67
C CYS A 512 14.35 9.59 20.51
N LEU A 513 13.19 9.37 19.87
CA LEU A 513 11.97 8.96 20.58
C LEU A 513 12.10 7.57 21.20
N LEU A 514 12.69 6.60 20.48
CA LEU A 514 12.91 5.25 21.00
C LEU A 514 13.86 5.28 22.21
N LEU A 515 14.94 6.06 22.12
CA LEU A 515 15.86 6.26 23.24
C LEU A 515 15.14 6.88 24.44
N TRP A 516 14.36 7.94 24.22
CA TRP A 516 13.60 8.61 25.28
C TRP A 516 12.61 7.66 25.98
N LEU A 517 11.89 6.83 25.22
CA LEU A 517 10.97 5.83 25.79
C LEU A 517 11.69 4.72 26.57
N SER A 518 12.92 4.39 26.19
CA SER A 518 13.70 3.29 26.79
C SER A 518 14.37 3.68 28.12
N VAL A 519 14.65 4.96 28.31
CA VAL A 519 15.51 5.47 29.39
C VAL A 519 14.71 6.09 30.55
N GLN A 520 13.40 6.34 30.39
CA GLN A 520 12.42 6.74 31.43
C GLN A 520 12.98 7.65 32.56
N ASN A 521 13.20 8.94 32.26
CA ASN A 521 13.59 10.00 33.21
C ASN A 521 15.07 10.07 33.65
N GLN A 522 16.03 9.47 32.93
CA GLN A 522 17.46 9.78 33.14
C GLN A 522 17.90 10.98 32.29
N GLU A 523 18.84 11.76 32.82
CA GLU A 523 19.50 12.86 32.10
C GLU A 523 20.34 12.32 30.94
N PHE A 524 20.32 13.01 29.79
CA PHE A 524 21.05 12.59 28.59
C PHE A 524 22.36 13.35 28.48
N GLU A 525 23.50 12.64 28.50
CA GLU A 525 24.76 13.23 28.04
C GLU A 525 24.77 13.32 26.52
N THR A 526 25.05 14.52 26.00
CA THR A 526 25.26 14.76 24.57
C THR A 526 26.73 15.00 24.28
N ASN A 527 27.21 14.56 23.11
CA ASN A 527 28.53 14.92 22.61
C ASN A 527 28.57 16.41 22.21
N GLU A 528 29.76 16.97 21.93
CA GLU A 528 29.93 18.36 21.49
C GLU A 528 29.07 18.73 20.25
N ASP A 529 28.72 17.73 19.42
CA ASP A 529 27.85 17.85 18.25
C ASP A 529 26.33 17.79 18.57
N GLY A 530 25.95 17.63 19.84
CA GLY A 530 24.55 17.51 20.28
C GLY A 530 23.88 16.18 19.91
N ILE A 531 24.68 15.11 19.75
CA ILE A 531 24.22 13.72 19.54
C ILE A 531 24.23 12.99 20.90
N PRO A 532 23.18 12.26 21.28
CA PRO A 532 23.14 11.56 22.55
C PRO A 532 24.10 10.36 22.62
N LYS A 533 24.67 10.12 23.80
CA LYS A 533 25.50 8.94 24.07
C LYS A 533 24.62 7.74 24.45
N VAL A 534 24.37 6.84 23.51
CA VAL A 534 23.54 5.63 23.71
C VAL A 534 24.26 4.59 24.57
N ASP A 535 25.60 4.57 24.56
CA ASP A 535 26.41 3.54 25.22
C ASP A 535 26.31 3.51 26.75
N GLN A 536 25.82 4.59 27.36
CA GLN A 536 25.76 4.77 28.81
C GLN A 536 24.57 4.06 29.47
N PHE A 537 23.59 3.63 28.67
CA PHE A 537 22.34 3.06 29.17
C PHE A 537 22.34 1.53 29.12
N HIS A 538 21.78 0.88 30.14
CA HIS A 538 21.60 -0.58 30.17
C HIS A 538 20.34 -0.97 29.37
N LEU A 539 20.51 -1.12 28.06
CA LEU A 539 19.47 -1.49 27.09
C LEU A 539 19.71 -2.90 26.57
N ASP A 540 18.65 -3.53 26.05
CA ASP A 540 18.77 -4.78 25.28
C ASP A 540 19.71 -4.58 24.08
N ASP A 541 20.57 -5.56 23.82
CA ASP A 541 21.62 -5.46 22.80
C ASP A 541 21.04 -5.16 21.40
N ASN A 542 19.86 -5.70 21.09
CA ASN A 542 19.20 -5.48 19.80
C ASN A 542 18.67 -4.05 19.68
N VAL A 543 18.10 -3.52 20.76
CA VAL A 543 17.63 -2.12 20.83
C VAL A 543 18.81 -1.17 20.73
N LYS A 544 19.90 -1.48 21.42
CA LYS A 544 21.13 -0.69 21.39
C LYS A 544 21.75 -0.66 19.97
N SER A 545 21.82 -1.81 19.30
CA SER A 545 22.29 -1.92 17.90
C SER A 545 21.46 -1.06 16.94
N LEU A 546 20.13 -1.12 17.06
CA LEU A 546 19.23 -0.30 16.26
C LEU A 546 19.42 1.21 16.53
N LEU A 547 19.49 1.61 17.80
CA LEU A 547 19.72 3.02 18.18
C LEU A 547 21.05 3.55 17.65
N CYS A 548 22.13 2.77 17.74
CA CYS A 548 23.42 3.14 17.18
C CYS A 548 23.34 3.36 15.66
N SER A 549 22.61 2.48 14.97
CA SER A 549 22.39 2.57 13.51
C SER A 549 21.56 3.80 13.11
N LEU A 550 20.62 4.24 13.96
CA LEU A 550 19.76 5.40 13.67
C LEU A 550 20.40 6.75 14.06
N ILE A 551 21.18 6.77 15.14
CA ILE A 551 21.70 8.01 15.74
C ILE A 551 23.13 8.32 15.24
N TYR A 552 23.99 7.31 15.07
CA TYR A 552 25.39 7.50 14.69
C TYR A 552 25.65 7.30 13.18
N CYS A 553 24.98 6.35 12.53
CA CYS A 553 25.18 6.09 11.11
C CYS A 553 24.38 7.09 10.25
N ARG A 554 25.06 8.15 9.77
CA ARG A 554 24.45 9.31 9.08
C ARG A 554 23.77 9.04 7.73
N SER A 555 23.81 7.83 7.19
CA SER A 555 23.19 7.52 5.89
C SER A 555 23.20 6.03 5.60
N SER A 556 22.09 5.31 5.84
CA SER A 556 21.69 4.13 5.03
C SER A 556 20.43 3.45 5.54
N VAL A 557 20.04 3.64 6.81
CA VAL A 557 18.92 2.88 7.37
C VAL A 557 17.61 3.37 6.77
N THR A 558 16.82 2.47 6.18
CA THR A 558 15.46 2.76 5.70
C THR A 558 14.43 2.36 6.74
N ALA A 559 13.22 2.94 6.67
CA ALA A 559 12.13 2.55 7.58
C ALA A 559 11.75 1.06 7.45
N GLU A 560 11.95 0.47 6.27
CA GLU A 560 11.78 -0.98 6.05
C GLU A 560 12.82 -1.81 6.82
N GLN A 561 14.09 -1.39 6.81
CA GLN A 561 15.14 -2.03 7.59
C GLN A 561 14.88 -1.90 9.09
N VAL A 562 14.32 -0.76 9.56
CA VAL A 562 13.90 -0.59 10.96
C VAL A 562 12.78 -1.56 11.30
N LEU A 563 11.77 -1.71 10.45
CA LEU A 563 10.66 -2.65 10.68
C LEU A 563 11.11 -4.10 10.82
N ASN A 564 12.15 -4.47 10.07
CA ASN A 564 12.73 -5.81 10.06
C ASN A 564 13.84 -5.99 11.11
N ALA A 565 14.08 -5.01 11.98
CA ALA A 565 15.10 -5.10 13.03
C ALA A 565 14.78 -6.21 14.04
N GLU A 566 15.82 -6.87 14.54
CA GLU A 566 15.72 -8.03 15.44
C GLU A 566 14.97 -7.72 16.74
N CYS A 567 15.04 -6.47 17.23
CA CYS A 567 14.31 -6.03 18.42
C CYS A 567 12.77 -6.10 18.28
N PHE A 568 12.25 -6.18 17.05
CA PHE A 568 10.82 -6.32 16.77
C PHE A 568 10.39 -7.76 16.44
N LEU A 569 11.34 -8.69 16.36
CA LEU A 569 11.12 -10.11 16.18
C LEU A 569 10.96 -10.74 17.57
N LEU A 570 9.71 -10.84 18.03
CA LEU A 570 9.40 -11.61 19.23
C LEU A 570 9.93 -13.04 19.07
N PRO A 571 10.56 -13.65 20.10
CA PRO A 571 10.92 -15.05 20.05
C PRO A 571 9.64 -15.88 19.87
N LYS A 572 9.51 -16.57 18.72
CA LYS A 572 8.49 -17.60 18.52
C LYS A 572 8.76 -18.75 19.49
N GLY A 573 8.11 -18.75 20.66
CA GLY A 573 8.00 -19.95 21.49
C GLY A 573 7.98 -19.73 23.01
N LYS A 574 6.77 -19.58 23.56
CA LYS A 574 6.16 -20.56 24.49
C LYS A 574 4.69 -20.18 24.70
N SER A 575 3.83 -20.87 23.97
CA SER A 575 2.43 -21.02 24.35
C SER A 575 2.37 -21.75 25.70
N ALA A 576 2.29 -21.00 26.79
CA ALA A 576 1.76 -21.50 28.04
C ALA A 576 0.37 -20.89 28.20
N LEU A 577 -0.62 -21.70 27.86
CA LEU A 577 -2.02 -21.49 28.20
C LEU A 577 -2.11 -21.40 29.73
N ASN A 578 -2.19 -20.19 30.28
CA ASN A 578 -2.51 -19.96 31.69
C ASN A 578 -3.89 -19.31 31.77
N THR A 579 -4.91 -20.16 31.77
CA THR A 579 -6.34 -19.84 31.78
C THR A 579 -6.86 -19.42 33.17
N GLU A 580 -6.08 -18.69 33.97
CA GLU A 580 -6.47 -18.33 35.35
C GLU A 580 -6.22 -16.87 35.75
N LYS A 581 -5.97 -15.95 34.80
CA LYS A 581 -5.89 -14.50 35.10
C LYS A 581 -7.00 -13.63 34.51
N ASP A 582 -7.95 -14.21 33.79
CA ASP A 582 -9.07 -13.48 33.18
C ASP A 582 -10.22 -13.15 34.17
N THR A 583 -10.20 -13.69 35.38
CA THR A 583 -11.19 -13.37 36.42
C THR A 583 -10.85 -12.13 37.26
N GLU A 584 -9.58 -11.75 37.41
CA GLU A 584 -9.19 -10.52 38.13
C GLU A 584 -9.28 -9.25 37.27
N TYR A 585 -9.13 -9.36 35.95
CA TYR A 585 -9.26 -8.21 35.04
C TYR A 585 -10.71 -7.74 34.87
N THR A 586 -11.69 -8.63 35.11
CA THR A 586 -13.11 -8.31 34.98
C THR A 586 -13.65 -7.54 36.20
N GLN A 587 -13.06 -7.75 37.40
CA GLN A 587 -13.43 -6.99 38.61
C GLN A 587 -12.84 -5.58 38.65
N LYS A 588 -11.64 -5.35 38.11
CA LYS A 588 -11.06 -3.98 38.03
C LYS A 588 -11.78 -3.07 37.04
N LYS A 589 -12.36 -3.65 35.98
CA LYS A 589 -13.17 -2.90 35.00
C LYS A 589 -14.46 -2.34 35.62
N GLU A 590 -15.04 -3.01 36.62
CA GLU A 590 -16.21 -2.51 37.36
C GLU A 590 -15.85 -1.45 38.43
N GLU A 591 -14.62 -1.44 38.93
CA GLU A 591 -14.15 -0.40 39.86
C GLU A 591 -13.70 0.88 39.15
N GLU A 592 -13.04 0.79 37.98
CA GLU A 592 -12.66 1.97 37.17
C GLU A 592 -13.88 2.71 36.60
N LEU A 593 -14.93 1.97 36.19
CA LEU A 593 -16.22 2.54 35.79
C LEU A 593 -17.00 3.19 36.96
N LYS A 594 -16.70 2.83 38.21
CA LYS A 594 -17.29 3.49 39.40
C LYS A 594 -16.53 4.76 39.79
N VAL A 595 -15.22 4.82 39.58
CA VAL A 595 -14.41 6.01 39.87
C VAL A 595 -14.64 7.12 38.83
N GLU A 596 -14.76 6.79 37.54
CA GLU A 596 -15.11 7.78 36.50
C GLU A 596 -16.52 8.38 36.66
N ASN A 597 -17.46 7.62 37.24
CA ASN A 597 -18.80 8.12 37.54
C ASN A 597 -18.85 8.99 38.82
N LEU A 598 -17.86 8.88 39.72
CA LEU A 598 -17.75 9.77 40.89
C LEU A 598 -17.15 11.14 40.53
N ASP A 599 -16.20 11.21 39.59
CA ASP A 599 -15.60 12.48 39.17
C ASP A 599 -16.53 13.31 38.28
N LYS A 600 -17.40 12.68 37.47
CA LYS A 600 -18.48 13.37 36.74
C LYS A 600 -19.54 13.98 37.68
N ASN A 601 -19.77 13.40 38.86
CA ASN A 601 -20.69 13.94 39.86
C ASN A 601 -20.07 15.03 40.74
N LYS A 602 -18.74 15.08 40.89
CA LYS A 602 -18.05 16.17 41.61
C LYS A 602 -17.94 17.47 40.82
N MET A 603 -17.87 17.40 39.48
CA MET A 603 -17.93 18.62 38.64
C MET A 603 -19.34 19.23 38.53
N ARG A 604 -20.40 18.52 38.94
CA ARG A 604 -21.79 19.01 38.89
C ARG A 604 -22.29 19.65 40.19
N ASN A 605 -21.58 19.47 41.31
CA ASN A 605 -21.99 19.96 42.64
C ASN A 605 -21.05 21.02 43.24
N GLY A 606 -20.30 21.73 42.39
CA GLY A 606 -19.30 22.74 42.81
C GLY A 606 -19.79 24.19 42.88
N GLU A 607 -21.09 24.45 42.75
CA GLU A 607 -21.67 25.79 42.93
C GLU A 607 -22.89 25.69 43.84
N THR A 608 -22.67 25.84 45.15
CA THR A 608 -23.62 26.38 46.14
C THR A 608 -22.97 26.23 47.52
N ASN A 609 -22.32 27.30 47.99
CA ASN A 609 -22.28 27.75 49.38
C ASN A 609 -21.25 28.88 49.50
N PHE A 610 -21.72 30.11 49.27
CA PHE A 610 -21.19 31.30 49.91
C PHE A 610 -22.35 31.93 50.68
N ASP A 611 -22.33 31.72 51.99
CA ASP A 611 -22.74 32.66 53.04
C ASP A 611 -21.81 32.43 54.23
#